data_AF-A0A6V7X2P0-F1
#
_entry.id   AF-A0A6V7X2P0-F1
#
_cell.length_a   1.000
_cell.length_b   1.000
_cell.length_c   1.000
_cell.angle_alpha   90.00
_cell.angle_beta   90.00
_cell.angle_gamma   90.00
#
_symmetry.space_group_name_H-M   'P 1'
#
loop_
_entity.id
_entity.type
_entity.pdbx_description
1 polymer ?
#
loop_
_entity_poly.entity_id
_entity_poly.type
_entity_poly.pdbx_seq_one_letter_code
_entity_poly.pdbx_strand_id
1 'polypeptide(L)'
;MDQITIELNKNVSTTIYRSKKTKLCVAVTNNKSPIIKAQILFATEASDDRGIGHMVEHLVFMRSEKYPYKGFLDTVLNLYIE
;
A
#
# COMPACT_ATOMS: atom_id res chain seq x y z
N MET A 1 14.12 -9.24 11.14
CA MET A 1 12.75 -8.78 10.87
C MET A 1 11.89 -9.42 11.94
N ASP A 2 11.00 -8.68 12.59
CA ASP A 2 10.06 -9.30 13.54
C ASP A 2 8.80 -9.68 12.76
N GLN A 3 8.21 -10.84 13.04
CA GLN A 3 7.01 -11.29 12.35
C GLN A 3 6.01 -11.89 13.31
N ILE A 4 4.72 -11.69 13.03
CA ILE A 4 3.60 -12.25 13.76
C ILE A 4 2.62 -12.80 12.73
N THR A 5 2.27 -14.08 12.86
CA THR A 5 1.26 -14.72 12.01
C THR A 5 -0.03 -14.90 12.79
N ILE A 6 -1.14 -14.48 12.18
CA ILE A 6 -2.48 -14.55 12.73
C ILE A 6 -3.32 -15.40 11.79
N GLU A 7 -3.86 -16.50 12.32
CA GLU A 7 -4.87 -17.32 11.66
C GLU A 7 -6.23 -16.67 11.88
N LEU A 8 -6.85 -16.12 10.83
CA LEU A 8 -8.18 -15.49 10.96
C LEU A 8 -9.29 -16.54 10.87
N ASN A 9 -9.15 -17.49 9.93
CA ASN A 9 -10.07 -18.61 9.69
C ASN A 9 -9.31 -19.76 9.01
N LYS A 10 -9.91 -20.97 8.95
CA LYS A 10 -9.29 -22.18 8.34
C LYS A 10 -8.76 -22.03 6.89
N ASN A 11 -9.10 -20.94 6.19
CA ASN A 11 -8.70 -20.66 4.81
C ASN A 11 -8.01 -19.30 4.62
N VAL A 12 -7.79 -18.53 5.70
CA VAL A 12 -7.19 -17.19 5.62
C VAL A 12 -6.21 -17.00 6.78
N SER A 13 -4.94 -16.80 6.43
CA SER A 13 -3.88 -16.48 7.39
C SER A 13 -3.17 -15.20 6.97
N THR A 14 -2.82 -14.37 7.94
CA THR A 14 -2.14 -13.09 7.71
C THR A 14 -0.83 -13.08 8.48
N THR A 15 0.28 -12.86 7.78
CA THR A 15 1.60 -12.64 8.41
C THR A 15 1.97 -11.17 8.32
N ILE A 16 2.22 -10.57 9.48
CA ILE A 16 2.65 -9.18 9.62
C ILE A 16 4.16 -9.18 9.86
N TYR A 17 4.89 -8.51 8.97
CA TYR A 17 6.32 -8.29 9.08
C TYR A 17 6.59 -6.86 9.52
N ARG A 18 7.50 -6.68 10.47
CA ARG A 18 7.97 -5.38 10.92
C ARG A 18 9.47 -5.21 10.68
N SER A 19 9.81 -4.16 9.95
CA SER A 19 11.20 -3.76 9.74
C SER A 19 11.82 -3.25 11.04
N LYS A 20 12.98 -3.78 11.43
CA LYS A 20 13.70 -3.32 12.63
C LYS A 20 14.26 -1.91 12.45
N LYS A 21 14.67 -1.55 11.22
CA LYS A 21 15.28 -0.27 10.85
C LYS A 21 14.26 0.84 10.63
N THR A 22 13.29 0.62 9.75
CA THR A 22 12.33 1.66 9.32
C THR A 22 11.00 1.61 10.05
N LYS A 23 10.75 0.55 10.83
CA LYS A 23 9.45 0.26 11.48
C LYS A 23 8.28 0.08 10.51
N LEU A 24 8.53 0.06 9.20
CA LEU A 24 7.53 -0.29 8.19
C LEU A 24 6.90 -1.65 8.52
N CYS A 25 5.57 -1.68 8.51
CA CYS A 25 4.77 -2.88 8.71
C CYS A 25 4.21 -3.34 7.36
N VAL A 26 4.37 -4.61 7.04
CA VAL A 26 3.82 -5.23 5.83
C VAL A 26 2.97 -6.42 6.26
N ALA A 27 1.68 -6.38 5.95
CA ALA A 27 0.77 -7.50 6.20
C ALA A 27 0.54 -8.27 4.89
N VAL A 28 0.86 -9.56 4.90
CA VAL A 28 0.66 -10.47 3.77
C VAL A 28 -0.42 -11.46 4.16
N THR A 29 -1.56 -11.40 3.49
CA THR A 29 -2.68 -12.31 3.71
C THR A 29 -2.69 -13.39 2.64
N ASN A 30 -2.58 -14.64 3.07
CA ASN A 30 -2.81 -15.80 2.24
C ASN A 30 -4.31 -16.11 2.22
N ASN A 31 -4.92 -16.03 1.04
CA ASN A 31 -6.31 -16.41 0.82
C ASN A 31 -6.39 -17.29 -0.44
N LYS A 32 -7.44 -18.09 -0.58
CA LYS A 32 -7.68 -18.91 -1.78
C LYS A 32 -8.39 -18.15 -2.92
N SER A 33 -8.58 -16.84 -2.77
CA SER A 33 -9.30 -16.04 -3.76
C SER A 33 -8.37 -15.74 -4.95
N PRO A 34 -8.88 -15.74 -6.19
CA PRO A 34 -8.10 -15.26 -7.33
C PRO A 34 -7.89 -13.74 -7.29
N ILE A 35 -8.63 -13.01 -6.43
CA ILE A 35 -8.55 -11.55 -6.33
C ILE A 35 -7.35 -11.17 -5.47
N ILE A 36 -6.39 -10.51 -6.09
CA ILE A 36 -5.24 -9.91 -5.41
C ILE A 36 -5.58 -8.46 -5.06
N LYS A 37 -5.41 -8.09 -3.78
CA LYS A 37 -5.57 -6.71 -3.31
C LYS A 37 -4.29 -6.26 -2.63
N ALA A 38 -3.76 -5.12 -3.07
CA ALA A 38 -2.67 -4.42 -2.42
C ALA A 38 -3.19 -3.08 -1.89
N GLN A 39 -2.80 -2.74 -0.66
CA GLN A 39 -3.11 -1.45 -0.05
C GLN A 39 -1.87 -0.92 0.67
N ILE A 40 -1.64 0.38 0.56
CA ILE A 40 -0.59 1.08 1.30
C ILE A 40 -1.31 2.12 2.16
N LEU A 41 -1.03 2.12 3.45
CA LEU A 41 -1.63 3.04 4.41
C LEU A 41 -0.55 3.98 4.94
N PHE A 42 -0.86 5.26 4.94
CA PHE A 42 -0.04 6.29 5.57
C PHE A 42 -0.87 6.93 6.69
N ALA A 43 -0.31 6.94 7.91
CA ALA A 43 -0.91 7.70 9.00
C ALA A 43 -0.64 9.19 8.71
N THR A 44 -1.68 9.91 8.33
CA THR A 44 -1.64 11.35 8.12
C THR A 44 -2.46 12.03 9.22
N GLU A 45 -1.89 13.08 9.81
CA GLU A 45 -2.60 13.98 10.71
C GLU A 45 -2.68 15.34 10.02
N ALA A 46 -3.87 15.94 10.00
CA ALA A 46 -4.08 17.29 9.49
C ALA A 46 -4.59 18.16 10.62
N SER A 47 -3.97 19.32 10.80
CA SER A 47 -4.40 20.31 11.80
C SER A 47 -5.56 21.19 11.31
N ASP A 48 -5.94 21.06 10.04
CA ASP A 48 -7.01 21.82 9.39
C ASP A 48 -7.70 21.00 8.28
N ASP A 49 -8.87 21.46 7.84
CA ASP A 49 -9.69 20.81 6.81
C ASP A 49 -9.31 21.22 5.37
N ARG A 50 -8.06 21.62 5.13
CA ARG A 50 -7.63 22.11 3.80
C ARG A 50 -7.43 21.02 2.76
N GLY A 51 -7.66 19.75 3.11
CA GLY A 51 -7.52 18.63 2.18
C GLY A 51 -6.08 18.31 1.79
N ILE A 52 -5.09 18.69 2.62
CA ILE A 52 -3.66 18.45 2.34
C ILE A 52 -3.37 16.95 2.16
N GLY A 53 -4.00 16.07 2.96
CA GLY A 53 -3.86 14.63 2.80
C GLY A 53 -4.27 14.14 1.41
N HIS A 54 -5.41 14.64 0.90
CA HIS A 54 -5.89 14.32 -0.45
C HIS A 54 -4.96 14.88 -1.54
N MET A 55 -4.42 16.09 -1.34
CA MET A 55 -3.44 16.65 -2.26
C MET A 55 -2.16 15.79 -2.33
N VAL A 56 -1.65 15.35 -1.19
CA VAL A 56 -0.44 14.53 -1.10
C VAL A 56 -0.63 13.18 -1.79
N GLU A 57 -1.80 12.56 -1.62
CA GLU A 57 -2.15 11.32 -2.33
C GLU A 57 -1.97 11.47 -3.85
N HIS A 58 -2.56 12.51 -4.44
CA HIS A 58 -2.42 12.78 -5.88
C HIS A 58 -0.98 13.08 -6.29
N LEU A 59 -0.23 13.84 -5.49
CA LEU A 59 1.16 14.19 -5.80
C LEU A 59 2.07 12.97 -5.85
N VAL A 60 1.88 12.01 -4.93
CA VAL A 60 2.64 10.75 -4.91
C VAL A 60 2.38 9.92 -6.18
N PHE A 61 1.16 9.96 -6.72
CA PHE A 61 0.82 9.23 -7.95
C PHE A 61 1.32 9.89 -9.24
N MET A 62 1.70 11.17 -9.20
CA MET A 62 2.16 11.85 -10.40
C MET A 62 3.54 11.38 -10.88
N ARG A 63 4.57 11.32 -10.01
CA ARG A 63 5.94 10.93 -10.39
C ARG A 63 6.78 10.54 -9.19
N SER A 64 7.88 9.84 -9.43
CA SER A 64 8.96 9.61 -8.45
C SER A 64 10.31 10.00 -9.03
N GLU A 65 11.35 10.09 -8.18
CA GLU A 65 12.72 10.37 -8.64
C GLU A 65 13.21 9.32 -9.66
N LYS A 66 12.90 8.04 -9.41
CA LYS A 66 13.29 6.92 -10.28
C LYS A 66 12.42 6.81 -11.53
N TYR A 67 11.17 7.25 -11.45
CA TYR A 67 10.21 7.26 -12.55
C TYR A 67 9.65 8.67 -12.73
N PRO A 68 10.41 9.58 -13.39
CA PRO A 68 10.06 11.00 -13.49
C PRO A 68 8.99 11.28 -14.56
N TYR A 69 8.15 10.30 -14.88
CA TYR A 69 7.11 10.38 -15.88
C TYR A 69 5.76 10.64 -15.21
N LYS A 70 5.03 11.64 -15.71
CA LYS A 70 3.70 11.96 -15.19
C LYS A 70 2.72 10.81 -15.47
N GLY A 71 1.95 10.40 -14.48
CA GLY A 71 0.90 9.39 -14.66
C GLY A 71 1.47 7.99 -14.94
N PHE A 72 2.67 7.70 -14.44
CA PHE A 72 3.29 6.38 -14.59
C PHE A 72 2.40 5.27 -14.00
N LEU A 73 1.86 5.49 -12.80
CA LEU A 73 0.95 4.51 -12.18
C LEU A 73 -0.34 4.35 -12.98
N ASP A 74 -0.93 5.44 -13.49
CA ASP A 74 -2.10 5.38 -14.36
C ASP A 74 -1.83 4.59 -15.63
N THR A 75 -0.65 4.80 -16.24
CA THR A 75 -0.21 4.09 -17.45
C THR A 75 -0.04 2.60 -17.16
N VAL A 76 0.60 2.24 -16.05
CA VAL A 76 0.78 0.85 -15.64
C VAL A 76 -0.55 0.19 -15.34
N LEU A 77 -1.44 0.85 -14.60
CA LEU A 77 -2.76 0.31 -14.27
C LEU A 77 -3.60 0.06 -15.53
N ASN A 78 -3.56 0.97 -16.51
CA ASN A 78 -4.26 0.80 -17.78
C ASN A 78 -3.76 -0.42 -18.58
N LEU A 79 -2.48 -0.79 -18.46
CA LEU A 79 -1.91 -1.95 -19.16
C LEU A 79 -2.30 -3.31 -18.56
N TYR A 80 -2.86 -3.33 -17.35
CA TYR A 80 -3.26 -4.57 -16.65
C TYR A 80 -4.78 -4.70 -16.48
N ILE A 81 -5.57 -3.79 -17.04
CA ILE A 81 -7.04 -3.76 -16.95
C ILE A 81 -7.72 -4.06 -18.32
N GLU A 82 -6.96 -4.31 -19.39
CA GLU A 82 -7.46 -5.00 -20.61
C GLU A 82 -7.38 -6.53 -20.46
#